data_AF-A0A9Q5SND7-F1
#
_entry.id   AF-A0A9Q5SND7-F1
#
_cell.length_a   1.000
_cell.length_b   1.000
_cell.length_c   1.000
_cell.angle_alpha   90.00
_cell.angle_beta   90.00
_cell.angle_gamma   90.00
#
_symmetry.space_group_name_H-M   'P 1'
#
loop_
_entity.id
_entity.type
_entity.pdbx_description
1 polymer ?
#
loop_
_entity_poly.entity_id
_entity_poly.type
_entity_poly.pdbx_seq_one_letter_code
_entity_poly.pdbx_strand_id
1 'polypeptide(L)' 'MLDSKTKEVVERVYEHAKQFVIEHQKVSVSFIQRRFRIGYTAGATIVERLEEEGIVGPEKPNLHPRDVLVKEYRPGQK' A
#
# COMPACT_ATOMS: atom_id res chain seq x y z
N MET A 1 0.11 18.49 7.13
CA MET A 1 -0.78 18.80 5.99
C MET A 1 -0.24 18.06 4.79
N LEU A 2 -1.00 17.12 4.23
CA LEU A 2 -0.69 16.56 2.91
C LEU A 2 -1.15 17.56 1.87
N ASP A 3 -0.29 17.89 0.91
CA ASP A 3 -0.70 18.66 -0.27
C ASP A 3 -1.80 17.92 -1.04
N SER A 4 -2.79 18.67 -1.54
CA SER A 4 -3.94 18.10 -2.27
C SER A 4 -3.51 17.24 -3.45
N LYS A 5 -2.34 17.53 -4.03
CA LYS A 5 -1.73 16.78 -5.12
C LYS A 5 -1.32 15.36 -4.71
N THR A 6 -0.71 15.18 -3.53
CA THR A 6 -0.34 13.85 -3.02
C THR A 6 -1.58 12.99 -2.79
N LYS A 7 -2.66 13.56 -2.24
CA LYS A 7 -3.91 12.81 -2.01
C LYS A 7 -4.49 12.30 -3.32
N GLU A 8 -4.57 13.13 -4.36
CA GLU A 8 -5.06 12.71 -5.67
C GLU A 8 -4.19 11.61 -6.29
N VAL A 9 -2.86 11.73 -6.18
CA VAL A 9 -1.94 10.68 -6.65
C VAL A 9 -2.19 9.37 -5.91
N VAL A 10 -2.32 9.41 -4.57
CA VAL A 10 -2.58 8.23 -3.74
C VAL A 10 -3.86 7.53 -4.20
N GLU A 11 -5.00 8.24 -4.28
CA GLU A 11 -6.27 7.64 -4.72
C GLU A 11 -6.17 7.00 -6.11
N ARG A 12 -5.45 7.66 -7.04
CA ARG A 12 -5.29 7.14 -8.41
C ARG A 12 -4.47 5.85 -8.48
N VAL A 13 -3.45 5.70 -7.63
CA VAL A 13 -2.60 4.50 -7.62
C VAL A 13 -3.04 3.45 -6.60
N TYR A 14 -3.94 3.80 -5.67
CA TYR A 14 -4.29 2.97 -4.52
C TYR A 14 -4.82 1.58 -4.93
N GLU A 15 -5.81 1.53 -5.82
CA GLU A 15 -6.38 0.26 -6.30
C GLU A 15 -5.32 -0.63 -6.97
N HIS A 16 -4.46 -0.04 -7.80
CA HIS A 16 -3.38 -0.76 -8.46
C HIS A 16 -2.32 -1.24 -7.45
N ALA A 17 -1.98 -0.40 -6.46
CA ALA A 17 -1.05 -0.75 -5.40
C ALA A 17 -1.62 -1.90 -4.57
N LYS A 18 -2.89 -1.85 -4.19
CA LYS A 18 -3.59 -2.89 -3.45
C LYS A 18 -3.53 -4.24 -4.17
N GLN A 19 -3.91 -4.28 -5.44
CA GLN A 19 -3.81 -5.50 -6.26
C GLN A 19 -2.37 -6.02 -6.31
N PHE A 20 -1.42 -5.13 -6.57
CA PHE A 20 0.00 -5.49 -6.67
C PHE A 20 0.55 -6.06 -5.35
N VAL A 21 0.19 -5.48 -4.22
CA VAL A 21 0.59 -5.95 -2.89
C VAL A 21 0.03 -7.34 -2.62
N ILE A 22 -1.24 -7.56 -2.97
CA ILE A 22 -1.90 -8.86 -2.78
C ILE A 22 -1.30 -9.92 -3.70
N GLU A 23 -0.94 -9.56 -4.94
CA GLU A 23 -0.24 -10.47 -5.85
C GLU A 23 1.17 -10.83 -5.35
N HIS A 24 1.94 -9.85 -4.86
CA HIS A 24 3.33 -10.06 -4.44
C HIS A 24 3.46 -10.64 -3.04
N GLN A 25 2.37 -10.64 -2.25
CA GLN A 25 2.30 -11.10 -0.85
C GLN A 25 3.28 -10.40 0.12
N LYS A 26 4.05 -9.44 -0.37
CA LYS A 26 5.08 -8.68 0.36
C LYS A 26 5.10 -7.26 -0.16
N VAL A 27 5.20 -6.29 0.76
CA VAL A 27 5.28 -4.87 0.40
C VAL A 27 6.16 -4.08 1.35
N SER A 28 6.76 -3.02 0.80
CA SER A 28 7.38 -1.94 1.57
C SER A 28 7.10 -0.59 0.90
N VAL A 29 7.26 0.49 1.66
CA VAL A 29 7.11 1.86 1.14
C VAL A 29 8.01 2.10 -0.08
N SER A 30 9.27 1.66 -0.03
CA SER A 30 10.22 1.77 -1.16
C SER A 30 9.85 0.88 -2.36
N PHE A 31 9.08 -0.20 -2.14
CA PHE A 31 8.57 -1.05 -3.21
C PHE A 31 7.47 -0.33 -4.01
N ILE A 32 6.52 0.29 -3.30
CA ILE A 32 5.45 1.10 -3.90
C ILE A 32 6.02 2.35 -4.60
N GLN A 33 6.97 3.05 -3.97
CA GLN A 33 7.64 4.21 -4.58
C GLN A 33 8.21 3.90 -5.96
N ARG A 34 8.98 2.81 -6.08
CA ARG A 34 9.62 2.42 -7.34
C ARG A 34 8.60 1.93 -8.37
N ARG A 35 7.58 1.18 -7.93
CA ARG A 35 6.58 0.58 -8.81
C ARG A 35 5.62 1.62 -9.42
N PHE A 36 5.25 2.64 -8.65
CA PHE A 36 4.27 3.66 -9.04
C PHE A 36 4.89 5.03 -9.30
N ARG A 37 6.21 5.17 -9.13
CA ARG A 37 6.97 6.42 -9.30
C ARG A 37 6.38 7.59 -8.48
N ILE A 38 6.06 7.29 -7.23
CA ILE A 38 5.48 8.26 -6.29
C ILE A 38 6.49 8.63 -5.19
N GLY A 39 6.26 9.77 -4.53
CA GLY A 39 7.09 10.23 -3.42
C GLY A 39 6.94 9.37 -2.15
N TYR A 40 7.84 9.58 -1.18
CA TYR A 40 7.84 8.83 0.08
C TYR A 40 6.51 8.91 0.82
N THR A 41 5.99 10.13 0.98
CA THR A 41 4.75 10.38 1.70
C THR A 41 3.57 9.63 1.08
N ALA A 42 3.43 9.67 -0.25
CA ALA A 42 2.38 8.95 -0.96
C ALA A 42 2.50 7.43 -0.76
N GLY A 43 3.71 6.88 -0.87
CA GLY A 43 3.97 5.47 -0.63
C GLY A 43 3.68 5.03 0.80
N ALA A 44 4.06 5.84 1.79
CA ALA A 44 3.78 5.58 3.20
C ALA A 44 2.27 5.53 3.45
N THR A 45 1.53 6.55 2.97
CA THR A 45 0.07 6.63 3.12
C THR A 45 -0.65 5.45 2.47
N ILE A 46 -0.19 4.97 1.31
CA ILE A 46 -0.78 3.77 0.68
C ILE A 46 -0.57 2.56 1.57
N VAL A 47 0.65 2.34 2.06
CA VAL A 47 0.96 1.18 2.90
C VAL A 47 0.21 1.23 4.24
N GLU A 48 0.13 2.41 4.86
CA GLU A 48 -0.66 2.65 6.08
C GLU A 48 -2.15 2.35 5.86
N ARG A 49 -2.74 2.84 4.76
CA ARG A 49 -4.14 2.52 4.43
C ARG A 49 -4.38 1.02 4.20
N LEU A 50 -3.44 0.35 3.54
CA LEU A 50 -3.53 -1.10 3.35
C LEU A 50 -3.41 -1.86 4.68
N GLU A 51 -2.67 -1.33 5.65
CA GLU A 51 -2.60 -1.86 7.01
C GLU A 51 -3.90 -1.61 7.79
N GLU A 52 -4.47 -0.40 7.70
CA GLU A 52 -5.76 -0.04 8.29
C GLU A 52 -6.91 -0.91 7.75
N GLU A 53 -6.88 -1.25 6.46
CA GLU A 53 -7.84 -2.19 5.84
C GLU A 53 -7.57 -3.67 6.18
N GLY A 54 -6.47 -3.98 6.89
CA GLY A 54 -6.10 -5.36 7.24
C GLY A 54 -5.53 -6.18 6.09
N ILE A 55 -5.08 -5.53 5.01
CA ILE A 55 -4.47 -6.17 3.84
C ILE A 55 -3.00 -6.47 4.13
N VAL A 56 -2.30 -5.49 4.69
CA VAL A 56 -0.88 -5.59 5.07
C VAL A 56 -0.80 -5.78 6.58
N GLY A 57 0.05 -6.70 7.01
CA GLY A 57 0.30 -6.92 8.43
C GLY A 57 1.08 -5.77 9.06
N PRO A 58 1.05 -5.69 10.41
CA PRO A 58 1.72 -4.63 11.14
C PRO A 58 3.22 -4.62 10.86
N GLU A 59 3.81 -3.43 10.87
CA GLU A 59 5.27 -3.29 10.72
C GLU A 59 5.99 -3.98 11.89
N LYS A 60 6.74 -5.04 11.57
CA LYS A 60 7.56 -5.74 12.57
C LYS A 60 8.91 -5.02 12.68
N PRO A 61 9.39 -4.70 13.89
CA PRO A 61 10.71 -4.11 14.05
C PRO A 61 11.78 -5.07 13.50
N ASN A 62 12.66 -4.54 12.65
CA ASN A 62 13.80 -5.21 11.98
C ASN A 62 13.48 -6.21 10.85
N LEU A 63 12.23 -6.33 10.39
CA LEU A 63 11.89 -7.13 9.21
C LEU A 63 11.23 -6.26 8.12
N HIS A 64 11.99 -5.95 7.07
CA HIS A 64 11.43 -5.60 5.77
C HIS A 64 11.63 -6.81 4.83
N PRO A 65 10.62 -7.26 4.07
CA PRO A 65 9.33 -6.63 3.78
C PRO A 65 8.17 -7.04 4.70
N ARG A 66 7.09 -6.24 4.73
CA ARG A 66 5.86 -6.53 5.48
C ARG A 66 5.11 -7.70 4.85
N ASP A 67 4.57 -8.59 5.68
CA ASP A 67 3.74 -9.71 5.26
C ASP A 67 2.35 -9.22 4.86
N VAL A 68 1.81 -9.72 3.76
CA VAL A 68 0.42 -9.45 3.34
C VAL A 68 -0.48 -10.52 3.93
N LEU A 69 -1.54 -10.09 4.62
CA LEU A 69 -2.47 -10.98 5.31
C LEU A 69 -3.58 -11.48 4.37
N VAL A 70 -3.88 -10.72 3.32
CA VAL A 70 -4.93 -11.04 2.35
C VAL A 70 -4.35 -11.81 1.16
N LYS A 71 -4.92 -12.97 0.88
CA LYS A 71 -4.59 -13.79 -0.30
C LYS A 71 -5.52 -13.55 -1.49
N GLU A 72 -6.68 -12.95 -1.26
CA GLU A 72 -7.69 -12.72 -2.31
C GLU A 72 -8.40 -11.38 -2.07
N TYR A 73 -8.22 -10.42 -2.99
CA TYR A 73 -9.04 -9.20 -3.01
C TYR A 73 -10.26 -9.44 -3.88
N ARG A 74 -11.44 -9.42 -3.26
CA ARG A 74 -12.71 -9.32 -3.99
C ARG A 74 -13.24 -7.89 -3.85
N PRO A 75 -12.97 -6.99 -4.81
CA PRO A 75 -13.65 -5.70 -4.83
C PRO A 75 -15.16 -5.96 -4.98
N GLY A 76 -15.96 -5.64 -3.96
CA GLY A 76 -17.43 -5.68 -4.05
C GLY A 76 -18.20 -6.49 -3.01
N GLN A 77 -17.60 -6.96 -1.91
CA GLN A 77 -18.41 -7.41 -0.76
C GLN A 77 -18.76 -6.20 0.10
N LYS A 78 -19.87 -5.54 -0.23
CA LYS A 78 -20.59 -4.66 0.69
C LYS A 78 -21.87 -5.35 1.11
#